data_AF-A0A7X9B9C4-F1
#
_entry.id   AF-A0A7X9B9C4-F1
#
_cell.length_a   1.000
_cell.length_b   1.000
_cell.length_c   1.000
_cell.angle_alpha   90.00
_cell.angle_beta   90.00
_cell.angle_gamma   90.00
#
_symmetry.space_group_name_H-M   'P 1'
#
loop_
_entity.id
_entity.type
_entity.pdbx_description
1 polymer ?
#
loop_
_entity_poly.entity_id
_entity_poly.type
_entity_poly.pdbx_seq_one_letter_code
_entity_poly.pdbx_strand_id
1 'polypeptide(L)' 'MQKEYNLYEPTWCPGCGNYMIRTALKRALEELEIPPHKTVISSGIGQAAKIPHYIGVNGFNGL' A
#
# COMPACT_ATOMS: atom_id res chain seq x y z
N MET A 1 18.03 -9.73 1.75
CA MET A 1 16.73 -9.82 1.05
C MET A 1 15.93 -8.58 1.44
N GLN A 2 15.49 -7.76 0.48
CA GLN A 2 14.75 -6.53 0.78
C GLN A 2 13.41 -6.87 1.44
N LYS A 3 13.29 -6.54 2.73
CA LYS A 3 12.07 -6.67 3.55
C LYS A 3 11.27 -5.36 3.59
N GLU A 4 11.68 -4.36 2.82
CA GLU A 4 11.16 -3.00 2.91
C GLU A 4 10.08 -2.76 1.85
N TYR A 5 8.96 -2.18 2.28
CA TYR A 5 7.92 -1.68 1.37
C TYR A 5 8.22 -0.23 0.99
N ASN A 6 8.46 0.02 -0.29
CA ASN A 6 8.66 1.38 -0.81
C ASN A 6 7.32 2.12 -0.85
N LEU A 7 7.31 3.40 -0.46
CA LEU A 7 6.13 4.28 -0.60
C LEU A 7 6.35 5.25 -1.76
N TYR A 8 5.37 5.37 -2.65
CA TYR A 8 5.39 6.29 -3.80
C TYR A 8 4.53 7.52 -3.53
N GLU A 9 4.74 8.64 -4.22
CA GLU A 9 3.95 9.85 -3.97
C GLU A 9 2.46 9.67 -4.35
N PRO A 10 1.49 9.80 -3.41
CA PRO A 10 0.07 9.71 -3.70
C PRO A 10 -0.50 10.98 -4.32
N THR A 11 -1.60 10.84 -5.06
CA THR A 11 -2.42 11.98 -5.53
C THR A 11 -3.67 12.20 -4.68
N TRP A 12 -3.60 11.86 -3.39
CA TRP A 12 -4.68 12.15 -2.43
C TRP A 12 -4.68 13.64 -2.04
N CYS A 13 -5.82 14.14 -1.59
CA CYS A 13 -5.91 15.51 -1.10
C CYS A 13 -5.02 15.71 0.14
N PRO A 14 -4.42 16.91 0.34
CA PRO A 14 -3.74 17.23 1.59
C PRO A 14 -4.64 16.97 2.80
N GLY A 15 -4.10 16.29 3.82
CA GLY A 15 -4.86 15.91 5.01
C GLY A 15 -5.72 14.64 4.88
N CYS A 16 -5.69 13.96 3.73
CA CYS A 16 -6.43 12.70 3.56
C CYS A 16 -5.97 11.61 4.56
N GLY A 17 -6.89 10.89 5.19
CA GLY A 17 -6.54 9.81 6.12
C GLY A 17 -5.79 8.62 5.46
N ASN A 18 -5.88 8.48 4.13
CA ASN A 18 -5.25 7.37 3.40
C ASN A 18 -3.72 7.37 3.51
N TYR A 19 -3.08 8.54 3.72
CA TYR A 19 -1.64 8.63 3.98
C TYR A 19 -1.23 7.83 5.23
N MET A 20 -2.04 7.93 6.30
CA MET A 20 -1.79 7.23 7.56
C MET A 20 -2.10 5.75 7.45
N ILE A 21 -3.20 5.38 6.77
CA ILE A 21 -3.55 3.98 6.53
C ILE A 21 -2.44 3.26 5.75
N ARG A 22 -1.93 3.90 4.69
CA ARG A 22 -0.82 3.35 3.89
C ARG A 22 0.45 3.15 4.73
N THR A 23 0.79 4.13 5.57
CA THR A 23 1.97 4.06 6.44
C THR A 23 1.81 2.97 7.51
N ALA A 24 0.63 2.84 8.10
CA ALA A 24 0.31 1.77 9.04
C ALA A 24 0.38 0.38 8.37
N LEU A 25 -0.14 0.25 7.15
CA LEU A 25 -0.09 -0.99 6.39
C LEU A 25 1.35 -1.43 6.09
N LYS A 26 2.21 -0.49 5.64
CA LYS A 26 3.65 -0.75 5.47
C LYS A 26 4.25 -1.32 6.76
N ARG A 27 4.06 -0.64 7.89
CA ARG A 27 4.64 -1.03 9.18
C ARG A 27 4.15 -2.41 9.62
N ALA A 28 2.86 -2.69 9.49
CA ALA A 28 2.29 -3.99 9.83
C ALA A 28 2.90 -5.12 8.98
N LEU A 29 3.09 -4.91 7.67
CA LEU A 29 3.68 -5.92 6.80
C LEU A 29 5.17 -6.15 7.09
N GLU A 30 5.90 -5.10 7.47
CA GLU A 30 7.30 -5.17 7.89
C GLU A 30 7.46 -5.90 9.24
N GLU A 31 6.58 -5.61 10.22
CA GLU A 31 6.54 -6.27 11.53
C GLU A 31 6.21 -7.77 11.41
N LEU A 32 5.36 -8.14 10.46
CA LEU A 32 5.05 -9.54 10.15
C LEU A 32 6.14 -10.24 9.33
N GLU A 33 7.20 -9.54 8.95
CA GLU A 33 8.30 -10.04 8.13
C GLU A 33 7.87 -10.65 6.78
N ILE A 34 6.74 -10.20 6.22
CA ILE A 34 6.23 -10.69 4.94
C ILE A 34 6.87 -9.88 3.81
N PRO A 35 7.68 -10.50 2.92
CA PRO A 35 8.35 -9.75 1.86
C PRO A 35 7.34 -9.32 0.77
N PRO A 36 7.52 -8.15 0.11
CA PRO A 36 6.55 -7.61 -0.83
C PRO A 36 6.13 -8.56 -1.97
N HIS A 37 7.06 -9.37 -2.47
CA HIS A 37 6.78 -10.34 -3.55
C HIS A 37 5.85 -11.49 -3.12
N LYS A 38 5.62 -11.69 -1.82
CA LYS A 38 4.66 -12.66 -1.26
C LYS A 38 3.34 -12.03 -0.80
N THR A 39 3.18 -10.71 -0.96
CA THR A 39 1.98 -9.98 -0.55
C THR A 39 1.20 -9.56 -1.79
N VAL A 40 -0.12 -9.65 -1.72
CA VAL A 40 -1.04 -9.03 -2.68
C VAL A 40 -2.00 -8.10 -1.97
N ILE A 41 -2.17 -6.88 -2.48
CA ILE A 41 -3.26 -6.00 -2.06
C ILE A 41 -4.33 -6.02 -3.15
N SER A 42 -5.52 -6.51 -2.80
CA SER A 42 -6.71 -6.47 -3.64
C SER A 42 -7.59 -5.30 -3.25
N SER A 43 -8.06 -4.53 -4.23
CA SER A 43 -8.84 -3.31 -4.02
C SER A 43 -9.86 -3.10 -5.15
N GLY A 44 -10.85 -2.22 -4.95
CA GLY A 44 -11.87 -1.88 -5.96
C GLY A 44 -11.62 -0.53 -6.64
N ILE A 45 -12.67 0.29 -6.74
CA ILE A 45 -12.63 1.63 -7.36
C ILE A 45 -12.81 2.73 -6.31
N GLY A 46 -11.98 3.78 -6.39
CA GLY A 46 -12.06 4.97 -5.54
C GLY A 46 -10.71 5.50 -5.10
N GLN A 47 -10.68 6.59 -4.33
CA GLN A 47 -9.41 7.19 -3.87
C GLN A 47 -8.64 6.24 -2.95
N ALA A 48 -9.30 5.62 -1.97
CA ALA A 48 -8.68 4.64 -1.09
C ALA A 48 -8.17 3.41 -1.85
N ALA A 49 -8.90 3.00 -2.90
CA ALA A 49 -8.55 1.83 -3.69
C ALA A 49 -7.26 1.98 -4.51
N LYS A 50 -6.70 3.21 -4.60
CA LYS A 50 -5.39 3.43 -5.23
C LYS A 50 -4.20 3.02 -4.37
N ILE A 51 -4.41 2.55 -3.14
CA ILE A 51 -3.32 2.11 -2.23
C ILE A 51 -2.28 1.21 -2.91
N PRO A 52 -2.63 0.17 -3.71
CA PRO A 52 -1.64 -0.70 -4.34
C PRO A 52 -0.68 0.02 -5.30
N HIS A 53 -1.06 1.19 -5.83
CA HIS A 53 -0.21 2.01 -6.69
C HIS A 53 0.81 2.84 -5.90
N TYR A 54 0.58 3.03 -4.59
CA TYR A 54 1.38 3.91 -3.74
C TYR A 54 2.26 3.17 -2.72
N ILE A 55 2.31 1.85 -2.82
CA ILE A 55 3.16 0.96 -2.03
C ILE A 55 3.75 -0.12 -2.94
N GLY A 56 5.05 -0.39 -2.83
CA GLY A 56 5.73 -1.41 -3.63
C GLY A 56 5.31 -2.81 -3.23
N VAL A 57 4.33 -3.39 -3.92
CA VAL A 57 3.73 -4.70 -3.65
C VAL A 57 3.03 -5.24 -4.90
N ASN A 58 2.68 -6.53 -4.95
CA ASN A 58 1.75 -7.00 -5.97
C ASN A 58 0.36 -6.40 -5.72
N GLY A 59 -0.26 -5.80 -6.74
CA GLY A 59 -1.56 -5.14 -6.63
C GLY A 59 -2.58 -5.70 -7.62
N PHE A 60 -3.84 -5.80 -7.19
CA PHE A 60 -4.98 -6.06 -8.04
C PHE A 60 -6.07 -5.02 -7.79
N ASN A 61 -6.47 -4.30 -8.83
CA ASN A 61 -7.59 -3.37 -8.83
C ASN A 61 -8.74 -3.99 -9.61
N GLY A 62 -9.77 -4.44 -8.88
CA GLY A 62 -11.03 -4.95 -9.43
C GLY A 62 -12.04 -3.84 -9.71
N LEU A 63 -13.22 -4.25 -10.20
CA LEU A 63 -14.38 -3.39 -10.45
C LEU A 63 -15.37 -3.47 -9.28
#